data_AF-A0A401GPJ0-F1
#
_entry.id   AF-A0A401GPJ0-F1
#
_cell.length_a   1.000
_cell.length_b   1.000
_cell.length_c   1.000
_cell.angle_alpha   90.00
_cell.angle_beta   90.00
_cell.angle_gamma   90.00
#
_symmetry.space_group_name_H-M   'P 1'
#
loop_
_entity.id
_entity.type
_entity.pdbx_description
1 polymer ?
#
loop_
_entity_poly.entity_id
_entity_poly.type
_entity_poly.pdbx_seq_one_letter_code
_entity_poly.pdbx_strand_id
1 'polypeptide(L)'
;MDPTLLALLPRSSTVGLPYDDFFRGEYPKDMDAYDTFMDRLAADYRVGRRYILSDLPYSVTIIERWPMLDFPWMNTESLSLVHRTVPEMLQSESFKFSHASAVITIALTRPIQTGSPNCSQVWQANLNVACPVDSVLPGCANAPDAPVIIKIFQESMFNEPEFFNERGIDSGTWRTGFQFAKAEAEAYWNMQSLQGKDVPWSYGFFKVKLPNGEEAFAHVMEFVEGLPGYGIFLRDLGVDEKLEVADAMASGLHSILQCGIIQRDVKSHNMIVQLGAAQPVVFVDFAGMVPLRDIDNGRISWEVDNEMALLIRALREMGVTMQEIADWLQDRKSRRVPWTNLFAFFDNRSPGWFDYFDGLSDELIGLNVNSGEEDETEQSESEESEDDASIQCGESDGDNKIEHEHEHDHEDIDNQA
;
A
#
# COMPACT_ATOMS: atom_id res chain seq x y z
N MET A 1 11.66 -23.15 -11.88
CA MET A 1 10.51 -22.78 -11.03
C MET A 1 9.80 -24.06 -10.62
N ASP A 2 9.43 -24.21 -9.36
CA ASP A 2 8.72 -25.39 -8.84
C ASP A 2 7.43 -25.66 -9.66
N PRO A 3 7.19 -26.89 -10.16
CA PRO A 3 5.98 -27.21 -10.91
C PRO A 3 4.67 -26.92 -10.16
N THR A 4 4.70 -27.03 -8.83
CA THR A 4 3.58 -26.73 -7.94
C THR A 4 3.29 -25.24 -7.94
N LEU A 5 4.35 -24.42 -7.88
CA LEU A 5 4.24 -22.96 -7.95
C LEU A 5 3.72 -22.51 -9.32
N LEU A 6 4.18 -23.11 -10.41
CA LEU A 6 3.65 -22.81 -11.75
C LEU A 6 2.16 -23.09 -11.92
N ALA A 7 1.60 -24.02 -11.12
CA ALA A 7 0.16 -24.29 -11.12
C ALA A 7 -0.65 -23.24 -10.31
N LEU A 8 0.03 -22.51 -9.42
CA LEU A 8 -0.56 -21.49 -8.53
C LEU A 8 -0.51 -20.09 -9.14
N LEU A 9 0.45 -19.83 -10.02
CA LEU A 9 0.68 -18.52 -10.62
C LEU A 9 -0.09 -18.33 -11.94
N PRO A 10 -0.35 -17.08 -12.37
CA PRO A 10 -0.98 -16.81 -13.65
C PRO A 10 -0.23 -17.48 -14.80
N ARG A 11 -1.00 -17.97 -15.78
CA ARG A 11 -0.44 -18.51 -17.03
C ARG A 11 0.08 -17.43 -17.97
N SER A 12 -0.40 -16.20 -17.83
CA SER A 12 0.05 -15.03 -18.59
C SER A 12 0.99 -14.19 -17.73
N SER A 13 2.03 -13.63 -18.36
CA SER A 13 2.79 -12.56 -17.73
C SER A 13 1.85 -11.41 -17.36
N THR A 14 2.04 -10.81 -16.20
CA THR A 14 1.38 -9.54 -15.85
C THR A 14 1.65 -8.52 -16.96
N VAL A 15 0.70 -7.60 -17.18
CA VAL A 15 0.81 -6.60 -18.25
C VAL A 15 1.42 -5.31 -17.68
N GLY A 16 2.28 -4.65 -18.46
CA GLY A 16 2.83 -3.34 -18.13
C GLY A 16 1.71 -2.33 -17.84
N LEU A 17 1.95 -1.39 -16.94
CA LEU A 17 1.01 -0.30 -16.68
C LEU A 17 0.93 0.60 -17.94
N PRO A 18 -0.26 0.81 -18.53
CA PRO A 18 -0.39 1.72 -19.66
C PRO A 18 -0.17 3.16 -19.20
N TYR A 19 0.38 4.01 -20.07
CA TYR A 19 0.63 5.42 -19.77
C TYR A 19 1.43 5.64 -18.47
N ASP A 20 2.43 4.78 -18.22
CA ASP A 20 3.31 4.86 -17.05
C ASP A 20 3.98 6.23 -16.86
N ASP A 21 4.14 6.98 -17.95
CA ASP A 21 4.66 8.36 -17.96
C ASP A 21 3.84 9.31 -17.08
N PHE A 22 2.56 9.03 -16.83
CA PHE A 22 1.74 9.76 -15.89
C PHE A 22 2.34 9.78 -14.48
N PHE A 23 2.94 8.67 -14.06
CA PHE A 23 3.55 8.51 -12.74
C PHE A 23 5.00 8.98 -12.70
N ARG A 24 5.55 9.61 -13.74
CA ARG A 24 6.91 10.16 -13.67
C ARG A 24 6.92 11.44 -12.82
N GLY A 25 7.87 11.52 -11.89
CA GLY A 25 8.24 12.76 -11.20
C GLY A 25 9.69 13.16 -11.48
N GLU A 26 9.99 14.44 -11.30
CA GLU A 26 11.35 14.96 -11.34
C GLU A 26 11.99 14.83 -9.96
N TYR A 27 12.89 13.86 -9.80
CA TYR A 27 13.61 13.64 -8.54
C TYR A 27 15.06 14.11 -8.64
N PRO A 28 15.66 14.49 -7.49
CA PRO A 28 17.07 14.84 -7.39
C PRO A 28 17.98 13.76 -7.98
N LYS A 29 18.97 14.20 -8.76
CA LYS A 29 20.02 13.35 -9.35
C LYS A 29 21.39 13.58 -8.71
N ASP A 30 21.49 14.60 -7.88
CA ASP A 30 22.70 15.02 -7.18
C ASP A 30 22.33 15.57 -5.80
N MET A 31 23.35 15.77 -4.94
CA MET A 31 23.18 16.20 -3.55
C MET A 31 22.55 17.58 -3.43
N ASP A 32 22.94 18.55 -4.26
CA ASP A 32 22.43 19.93 -4.18
C ASP A 32 20.93 19.97 -4.50
N ALA A 33 20.50 19.23 -5.53
CA ALA A 33 19.09 19.07 -5.86
C ALA A 33 18.33 18.32 -4.75
N TYR A 34 19.00 17.39 -4.05
CA TYR A 34 18.42 16.62 -2.97
C TYR A 34 18.15 17.50 -1.74
N ASP A 35 19.12 18.29 -1.31
CA ASP A 35 18.95 19.23 -0.20
C ASP A 35 17.82 20.22 -0.48
N THR A 36 17.77 20.74 -1.72
CA THR A 36 16.69 21.63 -2.16
C THR A 36 15.31 20.94 -2.13
N PHE A 37 15.26 19.67 -2.51
CA PHE A 37 14.05 18.86 -2.48
C PHE A 37 13.58 18.60 -1.04
N MET A 38 14.49 18.25 -0.13
CA MET A 38 14.18 18.03 1.28
C MET A 38 13.73 19.32 1.99
N ASP A 39 14.39 20.45 1.72
CA ASP A 39 13.97 21.75 2.22
C ASP A 39 12.55 22.12 1.77
N ARG A 40 12.21 21.80 0.51
CA ARG A 40 10.86 21.97 -0.03
C ARG A 40 9.86 21.09 0.70
N LEU A 41 10.13 19.78 0.85
CA LEU A 41 9.24 18.86 1.56
C LEU A 41 9.01 19.30 3.01
N ALA A 42 10.06 19.73 3.71
CA ALA A 42 9.94 20.25 5.07
C ALA A 42 9.11 21.55 5.13
N ALA A 43 9.24 22.44 4.13
CA ALA A 43 8.39 23.62 4.02
C ALA A 43 6.92 23.24 3.75
N ASP A 44 6.67 22.33 2.83
CA ASP A 44 5.33 21.84 2.48
C ASP A 44 4.65 21.16 3.67
N TYR A 45 5.39 20.35 4.44
CA TYR A 45 4.91 19.75 5.69
C TYR A 45 4.52 20.83 6.71
N ARG A 46 5.38 21.84 6.93
CA ARG A 46 5.10 22.92 7.89
C ARG A 46 3.83 23.70 7.53
N VAL A 47 3.63 24.03 6.26
CA VAL A 47 2.43 24.74 5.77
C VAL A 47 1.21 23.81 5.77
N GLY A 48 1.41 22.54 5.41
CA GLY A 48 0.40 21.48 5.33
C GLY A 48 0.00 20.88 6.67
N ARG A 49 0.75 21.15 7.75
CA ARG A 49 0.59 20.51 9.07
C ARG A 49 -0.84 20.53 9.59
N ARG A 50 -1.58 21.63 9.36
CA ARG A 50 -2.98 21.73 9.77
C ARG A 50 -3.89 20.74 9.03
N TYR A 51 -3.58 20.34 7.81
CA TYR A 51 -4.36 19.37 7.03
C TYR A 51 -3.91 17.94 7.29
N ILE A 52 -2.62 17.75 7.57
CA ILE A 52 -2.02 16.46 7.88
C ILE A 52 -2.43 15.96 9.27
N LEU A 53 -2.44 16.86 10.27
CA LEU A 53 -2.66 16.52 11.68
C LEU A 53 -4.05 16.88 12.20
N SER A 54 -4.91 17.51 11.38
CA SER A 54 -6.28 17.79 11.80
C SER A 54 -7.27 16.97 10.99
N ASP A 55 -8.41 16.73 11.62
CA ASP A 55 -9.55 16.08 10.98
C ASP A 55 -10.40 17.08 10.17
N LEU A 56 -9.86 18.25 9.83
CA LEU A 56 -10.62 19.29 9.13
C LEU A 56 -10.86 18.91 7.67
N PRO A 57 -12.13 18.82 7.23
CA PRO A 57 -12.48 18.63 5.82
C PRO A 57 -11.83 19.68 4.91
N TYR A 58 -11.35 19.25 3.75
CA TYR A 58 -10.84 20.14 2.71
C TYR A 58 -11.07 19.56 1.31
N SER A 59 -10.94 20.38 0.27
CA SER A 59 -11.04 19.92 -1.11
C SER A 59 -9.68 19.87 -1.76
N VAL A 60 -9.51 18.90 -2.67
CA VAL A 60 -8.31 18.80 -3.52
C VAL A 60 -8.65 19.29 -4.92
N THR A 61 -7.69 19.96 -5.56
CA THR A 61 -7.84 20.38 -6.96
C THR A 61 -7.21 19.34 -7.86
N ILE A 62 -7.95 18.82 -8.84
CA ILE A 62 -7.40 17.88 -9.82
C ILE A 62 -6.58 18.66 -10.86
N ILE A 63 -5.32 18.27 -11.01
CA ILE A 63 -4.38 18.81 -12.01
C ILE A 63 -4.47 17.97 -13.28
N GLU A 64 -4.37 16.65 -13.10
CA GLU A 64 -4.31 15.68 -14.18
C GLU A 64 -4.98 14.38 -13.75
N ARG A 65 -5.55 13.64 -14.71
CA ARG A 65 -6.16 12.33 -14.49
C ARG A 65 -5.44 11.30 -15.35
N TRP A 66 -5.14 10.14 -14.77
CA TRP A 66 -4.57 9.02 -15.52
C TRP A 66 -5.58 8.53 -16.58
N PRO A 67 -5.15 8.33 -17.84
CA PRO A 67 -6.04 7.93 -18.92
C PRO A 67 -6.84 6.66 -18.60
N MET A 68 -8.12 6.71 -18.95
CA MET A 68 -9.15 5.86 -18.38
C MET A 68 -9.57 4.69 -19.27
N LEU A 69 -8.74 4.26 -20.21
CA LEU A 69 -9.23 3.53 -21.38
C LEU A 69 -9.84 2.15 -21.09
N ASP A 70 -9.55 1.52 -19.94
CA ASP A 70 -9.93 0.11 -19.73
C ASP A 70 -10.35 -0.22 -18.29
N PHE A 71 -10.91 0.73 -17.53
CA PHE A 71 -11.42 0.35 -16.21
C PHE A 71 -12.63 -0.58 -16.33
N PRO A 72 -12.71 -1.70 -15.56
CA PRO A 72 -13.76 -2.71 -15.78
C PRO A 72 -15.17 -2.17 -15.51
N TRP A 73 -15.30 -1.22 -14.58
CA TRP A 73 -16.58 -0.56 -14.27
C TRP A 73 -17.11 0.31 -15.42
N MET A 74 -16.33 0.58 -16.47
CA MET A 74 -16.83 1.31 -17.64
C MET A 74 -17.82 0.51 -18.46
N ASN A 75 -17.67 -0.82 -18.46
CA ASN A 75 -18.53 -1.75 -19.19
C ASN A 75 -19.39 -2.58 -18.23
N THR A 76 -20.34 -1.91 -17.59
CA THR A 76 -21.22 -2.52 -16.56
C THR A 76 -22.12 -3.63 -17.12
N GLU A 77 -22.40 -3.65 -18.42
CA GLU A 77 -23.21 -4.71 -19.06
C GLU A 77 -22.57 -6.10 -18.96
N SER A 78 -21.24 -6.15 -18.79
CA SER A 78 -20.48 -7.39 -18.65
C SER A 78 -20.26 -7.83 -17.20
N LEU A 79 -20.64 -7.01 -16.22
CA LEU A 79 -20.39 -7.30 -14.82
C LEU A 79 -21.36 -8.36 -14.31
N SER A 80 -20.82 -9.47 -13.82
CA SER A 80 -21.60 -10.52 -13.16
C SER A 80 -22.23 -10.00 -11.87
N LEU A 81 -23.35 -10.62 -11.46
CA LEU A 81 -24.07 -10.36 -10.19
C LEU A 81 -23.22 -10.49 -8.92
N VAL A 82 -21.97 -10.93 -9.02
CA VAL A 82 -21.02 -11.04 -7.90
C VAL A 82 -20.18 -9.78 -7.68
N HIS A 83 -20.31 -8.74 -8.52
CA HIS A 83 -19.65 -7.46 -8.29
C HIS A 83 -20.59 -6.46 -7.62
N ARG A 84 -20.04 -5.66 -6.70
CA ARG A 84 -20.73 -4.53 -6.09
C ARG A 84 -21.03 -3.45 -7.13
N THR A 85 -22.09 -2.69 -6.87
CA THR A 85 -22.60 -1.68 -7.80
C THR A 85 -21.69 -0.46 -7.88
N VAL A 86 -21.53 0.07 -9.08
CA VAL A 86 -20.80 1.33 -9.32
C VAL A 86 -21.76 2.50 -9.15
N PRO A 87 -21.42 3.57 -8.39
CA PRO A 87 -22.25 4.76 -8.28
C PRO A 87 -22.68 5.35 -9.63
N GLU A 88 -23.95 5.74 -9.75
CA GLU A 88 -24.54 6.23 -11.02
C GLU A 88 -23.75 7.40 -11.62
N MET A 89 -23.27 8.34 -10.80
CA MET A 89 -22.46 9.47 -11.26
C MET A 89 -21.21 9.01 -12.03
N LEU A 90 -20.53 7.97 -11.55
CA LEU A 90 -19.32 7.44 -12.16
C LEU A 90 -19.63 6.69 -13.46
N GLN A 91 -20.88 6.29 -13.66
CA GLN A 91 -21.34 5.69 -14.92
C GLN A 91 -21.69 6.75 -15.98
N SER A 92 -21.73 8.04 -15.62
CA SER A 92 -22.01 9.11 -16.59
C SER A 92 -20.92 9.21 -17.65
N GLU A 93 -21.33 9.50 -18.89
CA GLU A 93 -20.42 9.74 -20.02
C GLU A 93 -19.41 10.85 -19.71
N SER A 94 -19.84 11.87 -18.96
CA SER A 94 -19.00 12.98 -18.51
C SER A 94 -17.84 12.53 -17.65
N PHE A 95 -18.06 11.55 -16.76
CA PHE A 95 -16.97 10.98 -15.96
C PHE A 95 -16.14 9.97 -16.78
N LYS A 96 -16.77 9.10 -17.58
CA LYS A 96 -16.07 8.05 -18.34
C LYS A 96 -15.13 8.62 -19.40
N PHE A 97 -15.63 9.52 -20.24
CA PHE A 97 -14.91 9.96 -21.44
C PHE A 97 -14.07 11.21 -21.22
N SER A 98 -13.97 11.69 -19.97
CA SER A 98 -13.23 12.90 -19.59
C SER A 98 -13.38 13.97 -20.67
N HIS A 99 -14.62 14.36 -20.97
CA HIS A 99 -14.85 15.51 -21.84
C HIS A 99 -13.95 16.63 -21.31
N ALA A 100 -13.17 17.29 -22.16
CA ALA A 100 -12.21 18.32 -21.75
C ALA A 100 -12.84 19.45 -20.91
N SER A 101 -14.17 19.47 -20.81
CA SER A 101 -14.98 20.41 -20.08
C SER A 101 -15.58 19.88 -18.77
N ALA A 102 -15.50 18.58 -18.47
CA ALA A 102 -15.99 18.01 -17.22
C ALA A 102 -15.08 18.44 -16.06
N VAL A 103 -15.67 19.03 -15.02
CA VAL A 103 -14.95 19.46 -13.82
C VAL A 103 -15.22 18.45 -12.72
N ILE A 104 -14.20 17.67 -12.36
CA ILE A 104 -14.27 16.73 -11.24
C ILE A 104 -13.84 17.47 -9.97
N THR A 105 -14.65 17.40 -8.92
CA THR A 105 -14.34 17.95 -7.60
C THR A 105 -14.38 16.84 -6.57
N ILE A 106 -13.39 16.82 -5.67
CA ILE A 106 -13.33 15.87 -4.56
C ILE A 106 -13.24 16.65 -3.26
N ALA A 107 -14.26 16.52 -2.43
CA ALA A 107 -14.31 17.10 -1.09
C ALA A 107 -14.04 16.02 -0.05
N LEU A 108 -12.92 16.11 0.66
CA LEU A 108 -12.59 15.22 1.76
C LEU A 108 -13.49 15.54 2.94
N THR A 109 -14.11 14.51 3.53
CA THR A 109 -15.15 14.70 4.56
C THR A 109 -14.76 14.10 5.90
N ARG A 110 -14.08 12.95 5.91
CA ARG A 110 -13.69 12.27 7.14
C ARG A 110 -12.33 11.58 6.97
N PRO A 111 -11.34 11.83 7.84
CA PRO A 111 -10.08 11.11 7.80
C PRO A 111 -10.30 9.67 8.26
N ILE A 112 -9.62 8.74 7.60
CA ILE A 112 -9.55 7.33 7.99
C ILE A 112 -8.15 7.03 8.53
N GLN A 113 -7.13 7.48 7.83
CA GLN A 113 -5.73 7.39 8.23
C GLN A 113 -5.03 8.68 7.82
N THR A 114 -4.49 9.40 8.80
CA THR A 114 -3.73 10.63 8.60
C THR A 114 -2.55 10.67 9.56
N GLY A 115 -1.66 11.64 9.37
CA GLY A 115 -0.50 11.84 10.24
C GLY A 115 0.72 10.97 9.90
N SER A 116 1.83 11.33 10.54
CA SER A 116 3.15 10.68 10.43
C SER A 116 3.20 9.41 11.27
N PRO A 117 3.92 8.35 10.85
CA PRO A 117 4.83 8.25 9.70
C PRO A 117 4.20 7.66 8.42
N ASN A 118 2.90 7.79 8.22
CA ASN A 118 2.26 7.11 7.09
C ASN A 118 2.67 7.73 5.74
N CYS A 119 3.12 6.90 4.78
CA CYS A 119 3.42 7.30 3.39
C CYS A 119 2.18 7.69 2.56
N SER A 120 1.02 7.86 3.20
CA SER A 120 -0.19 8.39 2.55
C SER A 120 -1.22 8.87 3.58
N GLN A 121 -2.19 9.66 3.11
CA GLN A 121 -3.43 9.93 3.82
C GLN A 121 -4.58 9.18 3.16
N VAL A 122 -5.46 8.59 3.96
CA VAL A 122 -6.70 7.94 3.49
C VAL A 122 -7.88 8.70 4.05
N TRP A 123 -8.77 9.14 3.17
CA TRP A 123 -9.97 9.90 3.51
C TRP A 123 -11.21 9.29 2.88
N GLN A 124 -12.32 9.35 3.61
CA GLN A 124 -13.63 9.35 2.99
C GLN A 124 -13.87 10.72 2.34
N ALA A 125 -14.43 10.71 1.14
CA ALA A 125 -14.69 11.91 0.36
C ALA A 125 -16.00 11.81 -0.43
N ASN A 126 -16.45 12.96 -0.90
CA ASN A 126 -17.54 13.10 -1.85
C ASN A 126 -16.98 13.53 -3.20
N LEU A 127 -17.23 12.73 -4.23
CA LEU A 127 -16.87 13.03 -5.61
C LEU A 127 -18.08 13.61 -6.34
N ASN A 128 -17.85 14.74 -7.02
CA ASN A 128 -18.82 15.41 -7.86
C ASN A 128 -18.25 15.66 -9.27
N VAL A 129 -19.11 15.55 -10.29
CA VAL A 129 -18.78 15.86 -11.67
C VAL A 129 -19.73 16.93 -12.20
N ALA A 130 -19.20 18.13 -12.43
CA ALA A 130 -19.94 19.22 -13.04
C ALA A 130 -19.70 19.25 -14.56
N CYS A 131 -20.77 19.35 -15.33
CA CYS A 131 -20.70 19.63 -16.77
C CYS A 131 -21.01 21.10 -17.03
N PRO A 132 -20.34 21.76 -17.99
CA PRO A 132 -20.69 23.12 -18.35
C PRO A 132 -22.13 23.19 -18.87
N VAL A 133 -22.80 24.29 -18.55
CA VAL A 133 -24.24 24.53 -18.73
C VAL A 133 -24.70 24.39 -20.19
N ASP A 134 -23.79 24.52 -21.16
CA ASP A 134 -24.12 24.44 -22.58
C ASP A 134 -24.26 23.00 -23.12
N SER A 135 -23.89 22.00 -22.32
CA SER A 135 -24.06 20.57 -22.63
C SER A 135 -25.11 19.94 -21.70
N VAL A 136 -26.36 20.42 -21.77
CA VAL A 136 -27.49 19.83 -21.03
C VAL A 136 -27.86 18.49 -21.67
N LEU A 137 -27.09 17.45 -21.39
CA LEU A 137 -27.61 16.10 -21.49
C LEU A 137 -28.67 15.94 -20.38
N PRO A 138 -29.92 15.58 -20.70
CA PRO A 138 -30.95 15.32 -19.70
C PRO A 138 -30.46 14.25 -18.71
N GLY A 139 -30.34 14.60 -17.42
CA GLY A 139 -30.00 13.64 -16.35
C GLY A 139 -28.77 13.97 -15.51
N CYS A 140 -27.82 14.79 -15.97
CA CYS A 140 -26.56 15.01 -15.24
C CYS A 140 -26.64 16.03 -14.08
N ALA A 141 -27.59 16.98 -14.10
CA ALA A 141 -27.57 18.13 -13.20
C ALA A 141 -27.94 17.84 -11.73
N ASN A 142 -28.39 16.62 -11.39
CA ASN A 142 -28.91 16.27 -10.05
C ASN A 142 -28.39 14.93 -9.51
N ALA A 143 -27.35 14.35 -10.11
CA ALA A 143 -26.78 13.12 -9.54
C ALA A 143 -26.21 13.42 -8.14
N PRO A 144 -26.57 12.64 -7.11
CA PRO A 144 -26.02 12.83 -5.77
C PRO A 144 -24.52 12.57 -5.80
N ASP A 145 -23.76 13.30 -4.98
CA ASP A 145 -22.34 13.07 -4.76
C ASP A 145 -22.04 11.59 -4.51
N ALA A 146 -21.01 11.07 -5.16
CA ALA A 146 -20.60 9.68 -4.98
C ALA A 146 -19.69 9.59 -3.75
N PRO A 147 -20.04 8.81 -2.70
CA PRO A 147 -19.13 8.54 -1.61
C PRO A 147 -17.96 7.68 -2.12
N VAL A 148 -16.74 8.10 -1.85
CA VAL A 148 -15.51 7.44 -2.29
C VAL A 148 -14.48 7.41 -1.17
N ILE A 149 -13.48 6.56 -1.33
CA ILE A 149 -12.19 6.67 -0.64
C ILE A 149 -11.20 7.36 -1.56
N ILE A 150 -10.38 8.22 -0.98
CA ILE A 150 -9.20 8.79 -1.64
C ILE A 150 -7.97 8.55 -0.79
N LYS A 151 -6.97 7.91 -1.39
CA LYS A 151 -5.63 7.73 -0.82
C LYS A 151 -4.68 8.72 -1.48
N ILE A 152 -4.05 9.60 -0.71
CA ILE A 152 -3.18 10.68 -1.17
C ILE A 152 -1.74 10.36 -0.76
N PHE A 153 -0.87 10.14 -1.73
CA PHE A 153 0.56 9.93 -1.54
C PHE A 153 1.27 11.29 -1.44
N GLN A 154 1.22 11.89 -0.25
CA GLN A 154 1.80 13.20 0.03
C GLN A 154 3.25 13.05 0.51
N GLU A 155 4.23 13.38 -0.33
CA GLU A 155 5.65 13.12 -0.06
C GLU A 155 6.21 13.87 1.13
N SER A 156 5.68 15.05 1.45
CA SER A 156 6.11 15.79 2.65
C SER A 156 5.81 15.07 3.97
N MET A 157 5.02 13.99 3.95
CA MET A 157 4.77 13.13 5.12
C MET A 157 5.72 11.96 5.25
N PHE A 158 6.59 11.73 4.26
CA PHE A 158 7.45 10.56 4.24
C PHE A 158 8.61 10.79 5.19
N ASN A 159 9.09 9.72 5.82
CA ASN A 159 10.36 9.81 6.56
C ASN A 159 11.47 10.23 5.61
N GLU A 160 12.49 10.93 6.12
CA GLU A 160 13.66 11.24 5.31
C GLU A 160 14.32 9.93 4.86
N PRO A 161 14.81 9.82 3.62
CA PRO A 161 15.49 8.60 3.17
C PRO A 161 16.75 8.41 4.01
N GLU A 162 16.94 7.19 4.51
CA GLU A 162 18.12 6.81 5.28
C GLU A 162 19.41 6.94 4.46
N PHE A 163 19.30 6.79 3.13
CA PHE A 163 20.43 6.80 2.23
C PHE A 163 20.08 7.47 0.90
N PHE A 164 20.85 8.49 0.54
CA PHE A 164 20.88 9.08 -0.79
C PHE A 164 22.32 9.09 -1.28
N ASN A 165 22.57 8.60 -2.49
CA ASN A 165 23.90 8.50 -3.08
C ASN A 165 23.93 9.02 -4.53
N GLU A 166 25.09 8.94 -5.18
CA GLU A 166 25.31 9.40 -6.56
C GLU A 166 24.43 8.69 -7.62
N ARG A 167 23.83 7.53 -7.30
CA ARG A 167 22.87 6.83 -8.17
C ARG A 167 21.45 7.39 -8.04
N GLY A 168 21.25 8.39 -7.20
CA GLY A 168 19.99 9.08 -6.99
C GLY A 168 19.01 8.33 -6.09
N ILE A 169 17.83 8.93 -5.94
CA ILE A 169 16.79 8.48 -4.99
C ILE A 169 16.25 7.09 -5.31
N ASP A 170 16.31 6.67 -6.58
CA ASP A 170 15.82 5.37 -7.04
C ASP A 170 16.72 4.19 -6.63
N SER A 171 17.91 4.46 -6.07
CA SER A 171 18.89 3.42 -5.72
C SER A 171 18.76 2.88 -4.30
N GLY A 172 17.92 3.51 -3.47
CA GLY A 172 17.67 3.12 -2.08
C GLY A 172 16.38 2.31 -1.89
N THR A 173 16.09 1.98 -0.64
CA THR A 173 14.82 1.37 -0.19
C THR A 173 13.71 2.40 -0.03
N TRP A 174 14.06 3.69 0.00
CA TRP A 174 13.11 4.78 0.14
C TRP A 174 12.25 4.92 -1.11
N ARG A 175 10.96 4.65 -0.97
CA ARG A 175 10.01 4.76 -2.08
C ARG A 175 9.39 6.14 -2.10
N THR A 176 9.40 6.75 -3.27
CA THR A 176 8.79 8.05 -3.52
C THR A 176 7.25 7.93 -3.57
N GLY A 177 6.54 9.05 -3.48
CA GLY A 177 5.08 9.10 -3.58
C GLY A 177 4.57 8.60 -4.93
N PHE A 178 5.29 8.87 -6.02
CA PHE A 178 4.92 8.32 -7.33
C PHE A 178 5.16 6.81 -7.41
N GLN A 179 6.23 6.28 -6.80
CA GLN A 179 6.50 4.84 -6.84
C GLN A 179 5.44 4.06 -6.07
N PHE A 180 4.94 4.59 -4.95
CA PHE A 180 3.79 4.02 -4.26
C PHE A 180 2.51 4.10 -5.09
N ALA A 181 2.20 5.27 -5.66
CA ALA A 181 1.02 5.46 -6.49
C ALA A 181 1.03 4.56 -7.75
N LYS A 182 2.22 4.40 -8.38
CA LYS A 182 2.42 3.53 -9.54
C LYS A 182 2.21 2.07 -9.18
N ALA A 183 2.78 1.59 -8.08
CA ALA A 183 2.56 0.22 -7.64
C ALA A 183 1.08 -0.03 -7.33
N GLU A 184 0.41 0.88 -6.62
CA GLU A 184 -1.03 0.77 -6.38
C GLU A 184 -1.80 0.70 -7.73
N ALA A 185 -1.48 1.58 -8.68
CA ALA A 185 -2.12 1.58 -10.01
C ALA A 185 -1.90 0.28 -10.78
N GLU A 186 -0.69 -0.26 -10.74
CA GLU A 186 -0.33 -1.51 -11.37
C GLU A 186 -1.05 -2.71 -10.73
N ALA A 187 -1.30 -2.66 -9.43
CA ALA A 187 -2.05 -3.70 -8.72
C ALA A 187 -3.47 -3.76 -9.26
N TYR A 188 -4.16 -2.62 -9.25
CA TYR A 188 -5.53 -2.51 -9.74
C TYR A 188 -5.64 -2.80 -11.23
N TRP A 189 -4.61 -2.46 -12.02
CA TRP A 189 -4.55 -2.79 -13.44
C TRP A 189 -4.49 -4.31 -13.68
N ASN A 190 -3.72 -5.06 -12.90
CA ASN A 190 -3.65 -6.51 -13.05
C ASN A 190 -4.83 -7.24 -12.37
N MET A 191 -5.48 -6.62 -11.39
CA MET A 191 -6.63 -7.16 -10.64
C MET A 191 -7.99 -6.72 -11.19
N GLN A 192 -8.08 -6.34 -12.47
CA GLN A 192 -9.32 -5.90 -13.12
C GLN A 192 -10.52 -6.83 -12.85
N SER A 193 -10.32 -8.14 -12.89
CA SER A 193 -11.38 -9.14 -12.65
C SER A 193 -11.81 -9.28 -11.19
N LEU A 194 -11.09 -8.67 -10.26
CA LEU A 194 -11.37 -8.72 -8.81
C LEU A 194 -11.99 -7.42 -8.29
N GLN A 195 -11.88 -6.32 -9.05
CA GLN A 195 -12.40 -5.02 -8.65
C GLN A 195 -13.92 -5.06 -8.48
N GLY A 196 -14.42 -4.51 -7.37
CA GLY A 196 -15.82 -4.60 -6.98
C GLY A 196 -16.23 -5.95 -6.39
N LYS A 197 -15.29 -6.90 -6.23
CA LYS A 197 -15.53 -8.21 -5.63
C LYS A 197 -14.58 -8.45 -4.46
N ASP A 198 -13.34 -8.86 -4.73
CA ASP A 198 -12.34 -9.16 -3.69
C ASP A 198 -11.47 -7.93 -3.37
N VAL A 199 -11.44 -6.94 -4.27
CA VAL A 199 -10.81 -5.62 -4.06
C VAL A 199 -11.79 -4.50 -4.41
N PRO A 200 -11.59 -3.25 -3.95
CA PRO A 200 -12.46 -2.11 -4.29
C PRO A 200 -12.54 -1.86 -5.80
N TRP A 201 -13.57 -1.14 -6.25
CA TRP A 201 -13.48 -0.49 -7.56
C TRP A 201 -12.42 0.62 -7.53
N SER A 202 -11.51 0.65 -8.50
CA SER A 202 -10.64 1.82 -8.73
C SER A 202 -11.31 2.79 -9.68
N TYR A 203 -11.71 3.96 -9.18
CA TYR A 203 -12.28 5.04 -9.99
C TYR A 203 -11.24 5.98 -10.62
N GLY A 204 -9.95 5.67 -10.45
CA GLY A 204 -8.86 6.29 -11.19
C GLY A 204 -7.79 6.92 -10.32
N PHE A 205 -6.68 7.26 -10.98
CA PHE A 205 -5.54 7.94 -10.38
C PHE A 205 -5.48 9.38 -10.88
N PHE A 206 -5.08 10.28 -10.00
CA PHE A 206 -5.09 11.72 -10.23
C PHE A 206 -3.79 12.34 -9.72
N LYS A 207 -3.29 13.37 -10.41
CA LYS A 207 -2.41 14.36 -9.80
C LYS A 207 -3.29 15.43 -9.20
N VAL A 208 -3.07 15.73 -7.93
CA VAL A 208 -3.87 16.69 -7.18
C VAL A 208 -2.99 17.77 -6.59
N LYS A 209 -3.56 18.97 -6.46
CA LYS A 209 -2.98 20.06 -5.68
C LYS A 209 -3.69 20.16 -4.35
N LEU A 210 -2.92 20.06 -3.28
CA LEU A 210 -3.36 20.17 -1.90
C LEU A 210 -3.52 21.65 -1.50
N PRO A 211 -4.24 21.97 -0.41
CA PRO A 211 -4.46 23.36 0.00
C PRO A 211 -3.19 24.13 0.40
N ASN A 212 -2.12 23.43 0.81
CA ASN A 212 -0.79 24.03 1.05
C ASN A 212 -0.04 24.36 -0.25
N GLY A 213 -0.54 23.91 -1.41
CA GLY A 213 0.08 24.11 -2.71
C GLY A 213 0.93 22.94 -3.20
N GLU A 214 1.17 21.95 -2.35
CA GLU A 214 1.90 20.72 -2.69
C GLU A 214 1.14 19.90 -3.74
N GLU A 215 1.87 19.31 -4.67
CA GLU A 215 1.34 18.36 -5.64
C GLU A 215 1.53 16.94 -5.13
N ALA A 216 0.51 16.10 -5.28
CA ALA A 216 0.52 14.72 -4.82
C ALA A 216 -0.18 13.81 -5.83
N PHE A 217 0.12 12.52 -5.77
CA PHE A 217 -0.68 11.51 -6.44
C PHE A 217 -1.83 11.08 -5.54
N ALA A 218 -2.99 10.83 -6.13
CA ALA A 218 -4.16 10.36 -5.42
C ALA A 218 -4.82 9.20 -6.16
N HIS A 219 -5.22 8.16 -5.42
CA HIS A 219 -6.05 7.07 -5.89
C HIS A 219 -7.45 7.21 -5.35
N VAL A 220 -8.45 7.31 -6.22
CA VAL A 220 -9.87 7.36 -5.84
C VAL A 220 -10.49 5.99 -6.09
N MET A 221 -11.15 5.44 -5.07
CA MET A 221 -11.70 4.09 -5.09
C MET A 221 -13.05 3.99 -4.37
N GLU A 222 -13.70 2.84 -4.51
CA GLU A 222 -14.95 2.50 -3.83
C GLU A 222 -14.86 2.67 -2.32
N PHE A 223 -15.89 3.29 -1.73
CA PHE A 223 -16.13 3.18 -0.30
C PHE A 223 -16.81 1.85 0.00
N VAL A 224 -16.05 0.93 0.57
CA VAL A 224 -16.55 -0.38 0.99
C VAL A 224 -17.08 -0.25 2.42
N GLU A 225 -18.38 -0.46 2.60
CA GLU A 225 -18.99 -0.52 3.93
C GLU A 225 -18.48 -1.74 4.69
N GLY A 226 -18.21 -1.63 5.98
CA GLY A 226 -17.76 -2.76 6.79
C GLY A 226 -16.93 -2.31 7.99
N LEU A 227 -16.37 -3.28 8.71
CA LEU A 227 -15.40 -3.03 9.76
C LEU A 227 -14.01 -3.41 9.25
N PRO A 228 -12.95 -2.67 9.62
CA PRO A 228 -11.60 -3.15 9.35
C PRO A 228 -11.38 -4.47 10.10
N GLY A 229 -10.59 -5.38 9.53
CA GLY A 229 -10.39 -6.73 10.07
C GLY A 229 -9.88 -6.75 11.51
N TYR A 230 -8.99 -5.81 11.87
CA TYR A 230 -8.51 -5.65 13.26
C TYR A 230 -9.60 -5.27 14.27
N GLY A 231 -10.72 -4.72 13.79
CA GLY A 231 -11.89 -4.39 14.60
C GLY A 231 -12.83 -5.57 14.84
N ILE A 232 -12.52 -6.76 14.30
CA ILE A 232 -13.33 -7.97 14.42
C ILE A 232 -12.58 -9.06 15.16
N PHE A 233 -13.23 -9.59 16.20
CA PHE A 233 -12.79 -10.78 16.90
C PHE A 233 -13.61 -11.99 16.42
N LEU A 234 -13.05 -12.79 15.52
CA LEU A 234 -13.72 -13.96 14.94
C LEU A 234 -14.08 -15.02 15.98
N ARG A 235 -13.38 -15.05 17.13
CA ARG A 235 -13.74 -15.93 18.26
C ARG A 235 -15.14 -15.69 18.82
N ASP A 236 -15.69 -14.50 18.62
CA ASP A 236 -17.01 -14.11 19.11
C ASP A 236 -18.13 -14.50 18.12
N LEU A 237 -17.76 -15.00 16.93
CA LEU A 237 -18.69 -15.43 15.88
C LEU A 237 -19.05 -16.91 16.00
N GLY A 238 -20.15 -17.30 15.36
CA GLY A 238 -20.46 -18.70 15.12
C GLY A 238 -19.39 -19.38 14.27
N VAL A 239 -19.24 -20.70 14.41
CA VAL A 239 -18.24 -21.49 13.66
C VAL A 239 -18.39 -21.28 12.15
N ASP A 240 -19.62 -21.30 11.64
CA ASP A 240 -19.86 -21.16 10.19
C ASP A 240 -19.44 -19.78 9.66
N GLU A 241 -19.79 -18.69 10.36
CA GLU A 241 -19.40 -17.32 9.98
C GLU A 241 -17.88 -17.11 10.06
N LYS A 242 -17.24 -17.64 11.12
CA LYS A 242 -15.78 -17.62 11.26
C LYS A 242 -15.10 -18.31 10.07
N LEU A 243 -15.57 -19.50 9.71
CA LEU A 243 -15.02 -20.25 8.58
C LEU A 243 -15.30 -19.57 7.23
N GLU A 244 -16.43 -18.88 7.10
CA GLU A 244 -16.76 -18.09 5.90
C GLU A 244 -15.80 -16.91 5.71
N VAL A 245 -15.47 -16.19 6.78
CA VAL A 245 -14.45 -15.12 6.74
C VAL A 245 -13.08 -15.69 6.40
N ALA A 246 -12.66 -16.78 7.04
CA ALA A 246 -11.37 -17.43 6.77
C ALA A 246 -11.26 -17.92 5.30
N ASP A 247 -12.33 -18.53 4.78
CA ASP A 247 -12.42 -18.95 3.37
C ASP A 247 -12.30 -17.76 2.43
N ALA A 248 -12.95 -16.63 2.74
CA ALA A 248 -12.90 -15.43 1.92
C ALA A 248 -11.51 -14.77 1.94
N MET A 249 -10.84 -14.71 3.09
CA MET A 249 -9.44 -14.24 3.17
C MET A 249 -8.53 -15.11 2.29
N ALA A 250 -8.57 -16.44 2.46
CA ALA A 250 -7.71 -17.35 1.70
C ALA A 250 -8.03 -17.35 0.20
N SER A 251 -9.31 -17.32 -0.16
CA SER A 251 -9.74 -17.27 -1.55
C SER A 251 -9.41 -15.94 -2.22
N GLY A 252 -9.54 -14.82 -1.52
CA GLY A 252 -9.19 -13.49 -2.02
C GLY A 252 -7.69 -13.39 -2.28
N LEU A 253 -6.86 -13.76 -1.31
CA LEU A 253 -5.40 -13.78 -1.46
C LEU A 253 -4.95 -14.70 -2.61
N HIS A 254 -5.53 -15.90 -2.71
CA HIS A 254 -5.26 -16.78 -3.85
C HIS A 254 -5.63 -16.13 -5.19
N SER A 255 -6.75 -15.41 -5.26
CA SER A 255 -7.18 -14.71 -6.48
C SER A 255 -6.22 -13.56 -6.83
N ILE A 256 -5.72 -12.82 -5.84
CA ILE A 256 -4.71 -11.76 -6.00
C ILE A 256 -3.40 -12.34 -6.55
N LEU A 257 -2.92 -13.46 -5.99
CA LEU A 257 -1.75 -14.18 -6.48
C LEU A 257 -1.95 -14.67 -7.92
N GLN A 258 -3.15 -15.13 -8.27
CA GLN A 258 -3.52 -15.52 -9.63
C GLN A 258 -3.56 -14.34 -10.62
N CYS A 259 -3.70 -13.10 -10.14
CA CYS A 259 -3.51 -11.89 -10.94
C CYS A 259 -2.03 -11.49 -11.07
N GLY A 260 -1.13 -12.25 -10.44
CA GLY A 260 0.31 -12.03 -10.50
C GLY A 260 0.81 -10.92 -9.59
N ILE A 261 0.09 -10.69 -8.48
CA ILE A 261 0.41 -9.66 -7.49
C ILE A 261 0.80 -10.34 -6.17
N ILE A 262 1.96 -9.97 -5.62
CA ILE A 262 2.32 -10.20 -4.21
C ILE A 262 1.94 -8.92 -3.47
N GLN A 263 1.05 -8.99 -2.49
CA GLN A 263 0.57 -7.84 -1.74
C GLN A 263 1.62 -7.31 -0.75
N ARG A 264 2.44 -8.20 -0.16
CA ARG A 264 3.45 -7.97 0.90
C ARG A 264 2.93 -7.43 2.23
N ASP A 265 1.66 -7.01 2.29
CA ASP A 265 1.06 -6.40 3.46
C ASP A 265 -0.30 -7.04 3.81
N VAL A 266 -0.35 -8.38 3.80
CA VAL A 266 -1.53 -9.15 4.24
C VAL A 266 -1.65 -9.06 5.75
N LYS A 267 -2.37 -8.02 6.19
CA LYS A 267 -2.68 -7.75 7.59
C LYS A 267 -4.18 -7.58 7.75
N SER A 268 -4.67 -7.86 8.96
CA SER A 268 -6.07 -7.60 9.33
C SER A 268 -6.48 -6.12 9.16
N HIS A 269 -5.52 -5.19 9.19
CA HIS A 269 -5.72 -3.75 8.93
C HIS A 269 -6.03 -3.44 7.47
N ASN A 270 -5.53 -4.26 6.54
CA ASN A 270 -5.68 -4.08 5.10
C ASN A 270 -6.81 -4.95 4.55
N MET A 271 -7.81 -5.23 5.39
CA MET A 271 -9.00 -6.00 5.05
C MET A 271 -10.23 -5.31 5.63
N ILE A 272 -11.28 -5.19 4.82
CA ILE A 272 -12.61 -4.75 5.26
C ILE A 272 -13.51 -5.97 5.29
N VAL A 273 -14.14 -6.21 6.43
CA VAL A 273 -14.99 -7.38 6.67
C VAL A 273 -16.46 -6.99 6.74
N GLN A 274 -17.28 -7.73 6.00
CA GLN A 274 -18.72 -7.54 5.81
C GLN A 274 -19.46 -8.82 6.21
N LEU A 275 -19.74 -9.00 7.51
CA LEU A 275 -20.40 -10.21 8.00
C LEU A 275 -21.76 -10.42 7.34
N GLY A 276 -22.01 -11.64 6.83
CA GLY A 276 -23.23 -12.02 6.12
C GLY A 276 -23.34 -11.51 4.68
N ALA A 277 -22.33 -10.79 4.16
CA ALA A 277 -22.27 -10.44 2.74
C ALA A 277 -21.77 -11.62 1.90
N ALA A 278 -22.18 -11.65 0.62
CA ALA A 278 -21.70 -12.67 -0.32
C ALA A 278 -20.18 -12.63 -0.57
N GLN A 279 -19.55 -11.47 -0.31
CA GLN A 279 -18.11 -11.27 -0.31
C GLN A 279 -17.75 -10.68 1.07
N PRO A 280 -17.49 -11.52 2.08
CA PRO A 280 -17.37 -11.04 3.45
C PRO A 280 -16.02 -10.39 3.73
N VAL A 281 -15.06 -10.42 2.80
CA VAL A 281 -13.73 -9.81 2.94
C VAL A 281 -13.34 -9.10 1.67
N VAL A 282 -12.85 -7.87 1.81
CA VAL A 282 -12.31 -7.05 0.73
C VAL A 282 -10.90 -6.60 1.10
N PHE A 283 -9.92 -6.92 0.26
CA PHE A 283 -8.52 -6.52 0.44
C PHE A 283 -8.32 -5.08 -0.02
N VAL A 284 -7.58 -4.30 0.77
CA VAL A 284 -7.23 -2.91 0.48
C VAL A 284 -5.73 -2.70 0.67
N ASP A 285 -5.24 -1.54 0.27
CA ASP A 285 -3.83 -1.14 0.31
C ASP A 285 -2.89 -2.07 -0.48
N PHE A 286 -2.56 -1.62 -1.69
CA PHE A 286 -1.62 -2.30 -2.57
C PHE A 286 -0.40 -1.43 -2.89
N ALA A 287 -0.13 -0.38 -2.11
CA ALA A 287 1.03 0.48 -2.34
C ALA A 287 2.35 -0.28 -2.13
N GLY A 288 2.37 -1.22 -1.19
CA GLY A 288 3.52 -2.09 -0.88
C GLY A 288 3.69 -3.29 -1.81
N MET A 289 2.77 -3.50 -2.76
CA MET A 289 2.74 -4.70 -3.58
C MET A 289 3.94 -4.78 -4.54
N VAL A 290 4.25 -6.01 -4.99
CA VAL A 290 5.19 -6.25 -6.09
C VAL A 290 4.56 -7.18 -7.15
N PRO A 291 4.67 -6.84 -8.44
CA PRO A 291 4.30 -7.74 -9.53
C PRO A 291 5.22 -8.97 -9.55
N LEU A 292 4.65 -10.17 -9.69
CA LEU A 292 5.42 -11.41 -9.77
C LEU A 292 6.49 -11.41 -10.86
N ARG A 293 6.26 -10.69 -11.97
CA ARG A 293 7.22 -10.57 -13.07
C ARG A 293 8.52 -9.86 -12.69
N ASP A 294 8.47 -9.03 -11.65
CA ASP A 294 9.59 -8.20 -11.20
C ASP A 294 10.37 -8.89 -10.07
N ILE A 295 9.92 -10.08 -9.66
CA ILE A 295 10.56 -10.89 -8.62
C ILE A 295 11.43 -11.94 -9.30
N ASP A 296 12.69 -12.02 -8.88
CA ASP A 296 13.59 -13.06 -9.36
C ASP A 296 12.99 -14.46 -9.13
N ASN A 297 13.16 -15.36 -10.10
CA ASN A 297 12.60 -16.71 -10.04
C ASN A 297 12.96 -17.49 -8.76
N GLY A 298 14.10 -17.18 -8.13
CA GLY A 298 14.53 -17.79 -6.86
C GLY A 298 13.80 -17.23 -5.63
N ARG A 299 13.25 -16.01 -5.72
CA ARG A 299 12.57 -15.30 -4.63
C ARG A 299 11.05 -15.48 -4.63
N ILE A 300 10.43 -15.78 -5.78
CA ILE A 300 8.96 -15.93 -5.85
C ILE A 300 8.42 -16.94 -4.83
N SER A 301 9.10 -18.08 -4.66
CA SER A 301 8.69 -19.08 -3.66
C SER A 301 8.66 -18.50 -2.25
N TRP A 302 9.67 -17.72 -1.87
CA TRP A 302 9.76 -17.10 -0.55
C TRP A 302 8.68 -16.04 -0.34
N GLU A 303 8.39 -15.22 -1.37
CA GLU A 303 7.33 -14.22 -1.30
C GLU A 303 5.95 -14.87 -1.12
N VAL A 304 5.67 -15.97 -1.84
CA VAL A 304 4.42 -16.72 -1.66
C VAL A 304 4.34 -17.37 -0.27
N ASP A 305 5.45 -17.94 0.22
CA ASP A 305 5.53 -18.49 1.58
C ASP A 305 5.22 -17.40 2.63
N ASN A 306 5.74 -16.18 2.44
CA ASN A 306 5.48 -15.03 3.31
C ASN A 306 4.01 -14.60 3.29
N GLU A 307 3.35 -14.56 2.12
CA GLU A 307 1.92 -14.24 2.03
C GLU A 307 1.06 -15.22 2.86
N MET A 308 1.43 -16.50 2.85
CA MET A 308 0.72 -17.51 3.66
C MET A 308 0.99 -17.32 5.15
N ALA A 309 2.23 -17.06 5.52
CA ALA A 309 2.61 -16.73 6.90
C ALA A 309 1.84 -15.49 7.42
N LEU A 310 1.73 -14.45 6.60
CA LEU A 310 0.99 -13.22 6.89
C LEU A 310 -0.53 -13.47 7.02
N LEU A 311 -1.11 -14.31 6.16
CA LEU A 311 -2.52 -14.71 6.28
C LEU A 311 -2.80 -15.46 7.60
N ILE A 312 -1.95 -16.40 7.97
CA ILE A 312 -2.08 -17.13 9.25
C ILE A 312 -1.98 -16.15 10.42
N ARG A 313 -1.04 -15.21 10.35
CA ARG A 313 -0.88 -14.16 11.35
C ARG A 313 -2.15 -13.29 11.47
N ALA A 314 -2.71 -12.84 10.35
CA ALA A 314 -3.94 -12.04 10.34
C ALA A 314 -5.13 -12.80 10.96
N LEU A 315 -5.30 -14.09 10.65
CA LEU A 315 -6.33 -14.93 11.29
C LEU A 315 -6.16 -15.02 12.81
N ARG A 316 -4.92 -15.15 13.28
CA ARG A 316 -4.62 -15.17 14.72
C ARG A 316 -4.86 -13.83 15.41
N GLU A 317 -4.48 -12.73 14.77
CA GLU A 317 -4.79 -11.38 15.26
C GLU A 317 -6.30 -11.17 15.43
N MET A 318 -7.10 -11.77 14.54
CA MET A 318 -8.56 -11.78 14.62
C MET A 318 -9.11 -12.82 15.61
N GLY A 319 -8.25 -13.51 16.37
CA GLY A 319 -8.63 -14.42 17.46
C GLY A 319 -8.93 -15.86 17.04
N VAL A 320 -8.53 -16.31 15.85
CA VAL A 320 -8.62 -17.72 15.46
C VAL A 320 -7.45 -18.49 16.05
N THR A 321 -7.72 -19.58 16.77
CA THR A 321 -6.67 -20.40 17.38
C THR A 321 -5.96 -21.26 16.32
N MET A 322 -4.71 -21.66 16.59
CA MET A 322 -3.98 -22.56 15.69
C MET A 322 -4.68 -23.91 15.49
N GLN A 323 -5.34 -24.43 16.52
CA GLN A 323 -6.15 -25.65 16.40
C GLN A 323 -7.32 -25.47 15.43
N GLU A 324 -8.03 -24.34 15.51
CA GLU A 324 -9.12 -24.03 14.56
C GLU A 324 -8.60 -23.84 13.13
N ILE A 325 -7.43 -23.21 12.97
CA ILE A 325 -6.76 -23.09 11.66
C ILE A 325 -6.43 -24.48 11.10
N ALA A 326 -5.89 -25.40 11.93
CA ALA A 326 -5.60 -26.77 11.50
C ALA A 326 -6.86 -27.50 11.05
N ASP A 327 -7.93 -27.43 11.86
CA ASP A 327 -9.20 -28.08 11.57
C ASP A 327 -9.83 -27.53 10.28
N TRP A 328 -9.77 -26.21 10.10
CA TRP A 328 -10.21 -25.53 8.88
C TRP A 328 -9.41 -25.97 7.65
N LEU A 329 -8.08 -25.90 7.69
CA LEU A 329 -7.22 -26.31 6.58
C LEU A 329 -7.46 -27.78 6.21
N GLN A 330 -7.59 -28.66 7.20
CA GLN A 330 -7.85 -30.08 6.97
C GLN A 330 -9.22 -30.34 6.34
N ASP A 331 -10.28 -29.69 6.83
CA ASP A 331 -11.62 -29.79 6.21
C ASP A 331 -11.60 -29.29 4.75
N ARG A 332 -11.02 -28.10 4.49
CA ARG A 332 -11.01 -27.53 3.13
C ARG A 332 -10.13 -28.32 2.17
N LYS A 333 -9.02 -28.88 2.64
CA LYS A 333 -8.19 -29.83 1.88
C LYS A 333 -8.98 -31.08 1.50
N SER A 334 -9.79 -31.63 2.41
CA SER A 334 -10.64 -32.79 2.12
C SER A 334 -11.70 -32.49 1.06
N ARG A 335 -12.18 -31.23 1.01
CA ARG A 335 -13.13 -30.71 0.01
C ARG A 335 -12.46 -30.29 -1.30
N ARG A 336 -11.12 -30.34 -1.38
CA ARG A 336 -10.31 -29.95 -2.56
C ARG A 336 -10.54 -28.50 -2.98
N VAL A 337 -10.65 -27.60 -2.01
CA VAL A 337 -10.79 -26.17 -2.31
C VAL A 337 -9.50 -25.65 -2.95
N PRO A 338 -9.54 -24.92 -4.08
CA PRO A 338 -8.33 -24.62 -4.87
C PRO A 338 -7.21 -23.90 -4.11
N TRP A 339 -7.55 -22.92 -3.27
CA TRP A 339 -6.56 -22.14 -2.52
C TRP A 339 -5.76 -22.98 -1.51
N THR A 340 -6.24 -24.18 -1.14
CA THR A 340 -5.50 -25.09 -0.24
C THR A 340 -4.19 -25.59 -0.85
N ASN A 341 -4.03 -25.47 -2.17
CA ASN A 341 -2.76 -25.76 -2.84
C ASN A 341 -1.65 -24.77 -2.45
N LEU A 342 -1.97 -23.54 -2.04
CA LEU A 342 -0.99 -22.59 -1.50
C LEU A 342 -0.40 -23.11 -0.18
N PHE A 343 -1.26 -23.60 0.72
CA PHE A 343 -0.81 -24.20 1.98
C PHE A 343 -0.07 -25.53 1.77
N ALA A 344 -0.47 -26.34 0.80
CA ALA A 344 0.30 -27.54 0.45
C ALA A 344 1.69 -27.20 -0.10
N PHE A 345 1.83 -26.09 -0.84
CA PHE A 345 3.13 -25.58 -1.26
C PHE A 345 3.95 -25.10 -0.05
N PHE A 346 3.34 -24.32 0.85
CA PHE A 346 3.97 -23.82 2.07
C PHE A 346 4.42 -24.96 3.02
N ASP A 347 3.59 -25.99 3.21
CA ASP A 347 3.91 -27.22 3.97
C ASP A 347 5.18 -27.90 3.46
N ASN A 348 5.34 -28.00 2.14
CA ASN A 348 6.50 -28.65 1.51
C ASN A 348 7.77 -27.82 1.64
N ARG A 349 7.64 -26.49 1.60
CA ARG A 349 8.76 -25.55 1.63
C ARG A 349 9.29 -25.30 3.04
N SER A 350 8.36 -25.19 3.99
CA SER A 350 8.64 -24.84 5.38
C SER A 350 8.02 -25.90 6.31
N PRO A 351 8.53 -27.15 6.29
CA PRO A 351 8.03 -28.20 7.16
C PRO A 351 8.21 -27.78 8.63
N GLY A 352 7.11 -27.68 9.37
CA GLY A 352 7.11 -27.19 10.75
C GLY A 352 6.70 -25.73 10.92
N TRP A 353 6.26 -25.02 9.86
CA TRP A 353 5.69 -23.68 10.00
C TRP A 353 4.54 -23.66 11.02
N PHE A 354 3.73 -24.71 11.05
CA PHE A 354 2.61 -24.80 11.99
C PHE A 354 3.09 -24.77 13.45
N ASP A 355 4.10 -25.59 13.79
CA ASP A 355 4.67 -25.63 15.14
C ASP A 355 5.35 -24.30 15.51
N TYR A 356 6.01 -23.66 14.53
CA TYR A 356 6.59 -22.33 14.70
C TYR A 356 5.51 -21.32 15.10
N PHE A 357 4.40 -21.27 14.37
CA PHE A 357 3.30 -20.37 14.71
C PHE A 357 2.65 -20.77 16.04
N ASP A 358 2.36 -22.05 16.30
CA ASP A 358 1.76 -22.50 17.56
C ASP A 358 2.60 -22.11 18.79
N GLY A 359 3.93 -22.09 18.66
CA GLY A 359 4.85 -21.62 19.69
C GLY A 359 4.91 -20.10 19.90
N LEU A 360 4.44 -19.29 18.93
CA LEU A 360 4.39 -17.83 19.07
C LEU A 360 3.24 -17.43 19.99
N SER A 361 3.55 -16.69 21.05
CA SER A 361 2.52 -16.09 21.90
C SER A 361 1.74 -15.03 21.12
N ASP A 362 0.46 -14.86 21.46
CA ASP A 362 -0.38 -13.81 20.86
C ASP A 362 0.21 -12.40 21.10
N GLU A 363 0.95 -12.21 22.19
CA GLU A 363 1.69 -10.97 22.48
C GLU A 363 2.83 -10.70 21.50
N LEU A 364 3.60 -11.73 21.12
CA LEU A 364 4.69 -11.61 20.14
C LEU A 364 4.14 -11.30 18.73
N ILE A 365 2.95 -11.80 18.43
CA ILE A 365 2.27 -11.53 17.16
C ILE A 365 1.80 -10.08 17.09
N GLY A 366 1.32 -9.51 18.19
CA GLY A 366 0.95 -8.10 18.26
C GLY A 366 2.13 -7.14 18.21
N LEU A 367 3.27 -7.50 18.81
CA LEU A 367 4.45 -6.62 18.89
C LEU A 367 5.21 -6.51 17.56
N ASN A 368 5.26 -7.59 16.77
CA ASN A 368 6.02 -7.61 15.52
C ASN A 368 5.30 -6.89 14.36
N VAL A 369 4.20 -6.16 14.61
CA VAL A 369 3.41 -5.42 13.61
C VAL A 369 4.02 -4.04 13.38
N ASN A 370 4.70 -3.49 14.39
CA ASN A 370 5.30 -2.15 14.34
C ASN A 370 6.82 -2.15 14.09
N SER A 371 7.48 -3.30 14.10
CA SER A 371 8.94 -3.42 13.93
C SER A 371 9.39 -3.86 12.53
N GLY A 372 8.44 -4.14 11.62
CA GLY A 372 8.73 -4.72 10.30
C GLY A 372 9.37 -3.77 9.28
N GLU A 373 9.65 -2.52 9.63
CA GLU A 373 10.37 -1.58 8.76
C GLU A 373 11.87 -1.46 9.09
N GLU A 374 12.38 -2.00 10.20
CA GLU A 374 13.75 -1.70 10.67
C GLU A 374 14.78 -2.85 10.58
N ASP A 375 14.42 -4.11 10.29
CA ASP A 375 15.31 -5.26 10.55
C ASP A 375 15.96 -5.97 9.31
N GLU A 376 15.91 -5.41 8.10
CA GLU A 376 16.61 -6.01 6.94
C GLU A 376 18.13 -5.70 6.87
N THR A 377 18.68 -4.92 7.79
CA THR A 377 20.05 -4.35 7.67
C THR A 377 21.17 -5.12 8.38
N GLU A 378 20.90 -6.07 9.28
CA GLU A 378 22.00 -6.66 10.10
C GLU A 378 22.60 -7.99 9.60
N GLN A 379 22.19 -8.56 8.46
CA GLN A 379 22.70 -9.88 8.02
C GLN A 379 23.77 -9.89 6.92
N SER A 380 24.30 -8.75 6.46
CA SER A 380 25.27 -8.73 5.34
C SER A 380 26.74 -8.42 5.70
N GLU A 381 27.11 -8.14 6.96
CA GLU A 381 28.48 -7.69 7.31
C GLU A 381 29.42 -8.77 7.89
N SER A 382 29.16 -10.07 7.72
CA SER A 382 30.02 -11.12 8.29
C SER A 382 30.66 -12.09 7.29
N GLU A 383 31.04 -11.64 6.10
CA GLU A 383 32.02 -12.37 5.27
C GLU A 383 32.93 -11.39 4.49
N GLU A 384 33.89 -10.75 5.16
CA GLU A 384 35.12 -10.32 4.50
C GLU A 384 36.34 -11.00 5.12
N SER A 385 37.04 -11.67 4.21
CA SER A 385 38.17 -12.55 4.35
C SER A 385 39.42 -11.89 4.92
N GLU A 386 40.03 -12.58 5.86
CA GLU A 386 41.48 -12.54 6.10
C GLU A 386 42.20 -12.92 4.81
N ASP A 387 42.96 -12.00 4.21
CA ASP A 387 44.13 -12.37 3.40
C ASP A 387 45.16 -11.23 3.31
N ASP A 388 46.40 -11.67 3.44
CA ASP A 388 47.66 -10.94 3.49
C ASP A 388 47.90 -9.93 2.36
N ALA A 389 48.42 -8.75 2.72
CA ALA A 389 49.46 -8.09 1.92
C ALA A 389 50.31 -7.14 2.76
N SER A 390 51.51 -7.63 3.10
CA SER A 390 52.66 -6.88 3.58
C SER A 390 53.12 -5.81 2.60
N ILE A 391 53.06 -4.53 2.98
CA ILE A 391 53.91 -3.47 2.39
C ILE A 391 54.43 -2.56 3.51
N GLN A 392 55.73 -2.71 3.81
CA GLN A 392 56.56 -1.71 4.46
C GLN A 392 56.81 -0.56 3.50
N CYS A 393 56.71 0.69 3.98
CA CYS A 393 57.72 1.76 3.89
C CYS A 393 57.08 3.12 4.22
N GLY A 394 57.75 3.91 5.07
CA GLY A 394 57.61 5.36 5.06
C GLY A 394 57.42 6.02 6.42
N GLU A 395 58.51 6.12 7.18
CA GLU A 395 58.67 7.10 8.25
C GLU A 395 58.53 8.53 7.67
N SER A 396 57.73 9.39 8.31
CA SER A 396 58.06 10.80 8.43
C SER A 396 57.28 11.44 9.57
N ASP A 397 58.06 11.90 10.54
CA ASP A 397 57.71 12.69 11.70
C ASP A 397 56.93 13.98 11.36
N GLY A 398 56.07 14.39 12.27
CA GLY A 398 55.30 15.63 12.14
C GLY A 398 54.55 16.00 13.40
N ASP A 399 55.28 16.23 14.48
CA ASP A 399 54.82 16.92 15.69
C ASP A 399 54.03 18.19 15.34
N ASN A 400 52.84 18.36 15.90
CA ASN A 400 52.42 19.68 16.34
C ASN A 400 51.43 19.59 17.51
N LYS A 401 52.03 19.81 18.67
CA LYS A 401 51.44 20.09 19.97
C LYS A 401 50.99 21.57 19.94
N ILE A 402 49.71 21.85 20.14
CA ILE A 402 49.26 23.19 20.58
C ILE A 402 48.43 22.99 21.85
N GLU A 403 49.02 23.41 22.96
CA GLU A 403 48.42 23.57 24.27
C GLU A 403 47.86 24.99 24.40
N HIS A 404 46.66 25.05 25.00
CA HIS A 404 46.22 25.98 26.05
C HIS A 404 45.91 27.47 25.81
N GLU A 405 44.90 27.89 26.60
CA GLU A 405 44.53 29.22 27.11
C GLU A 405 43.65 30.07 26.16
N HIS A 406 42.59 30.77 26.59
CA HIS A 406 42.22 31.27 27.92
C HIS A 406 40.71 31.61 27.96
N GLU A 407 40.25 31.81 29.20
CA GLU A 407 38.98 32.31 29.72
C GLU A 407 38.34 33.53 29.01
N HIS A 408 37.00 33.58 29.06
CA HIS A 408 36.13 34.74 29.33
C HIS A 408 34.68 34.30 28.99
N ASP A 409 33.60 34.77 29.57
CA ASP A 409 33.28 35.35 30.87
C ASP A 409 31.75 35.21 31.00
N HIS A 410 31.24 35.39 32.20
CA HIS A 410 29.81 35.47 32.52
C HIS A 410 29.02 36.43 31.61
N GLU A 411 27.75 36.10 31.31
CA GLU A 411 26.64 37.03 31.55
C GLU A 411 25.30 36.29 31.63
N ASP A 412 24.70 36.36 32.82
CA ASP A 412 23.31 36.08 33.12
C ASP A 412 22.41 37.15 32.50
N ILE A 413 21.32 36.76 31.81
CA ILE A 413 20.13 37.61 31.69
C ILE A 413 18.87 36.77 31.90
N ASP A 414 18.42 36.79 33.15
CA ASP A 414 17.00 36.68 33.52
C ASP A 414 16.35 38.07 33.37
N ASN A 415 15.24 38.16 32.63
CA ASN A 415 13.93 38.66 33.10
C ASN A 415 13.00 39.18 31.98
N GLN A 416 11.80 38.56 31.98
CA GLN A 416 10.45 39.15 32.01
C GLN A 416 9.98 40.06 30.87
N ALA A 417 8.92 39.59 30.19
CA ALA A 417 7.57 40.20 30.24
C ALA A 417 6.49 39.14 29.97
#